data_AF-A0A1J1H186-F1
#
_entry.id   AF-A0A1J1H186-F1
#
_cell.length_a   1.000
_cell.length_b   1.000
_cell.length_c   1.000
_cell.angle_alpha   90.00
_cell.angle_beta   90.00
_cell.angle_gamma   90.00
#
_symmetry.space_group_name_H-M   'P 1'
#
loop_
_entity.id
_entity.type
_entity.pdbx_description
1 polymer ?
#
loop_
_entity_poly.entity_id
_entity_poly.type
_entity_poly.pdbx_seq_one_letter_code
_entity_poly.pdbx_strand_id
1 'polypeptide(L)'
;MNEKMEKRNLYVYAKKFNLDYPETFDELNFRILNNPLFNLMKKKNFLIDICDLEKEKKKYMLEEEENIKDKDKINILNTYYSENERLLYSLLASLIENKIYSFEGYIVSSFVIKLNSSYYSAWIYRRKCLKKLNINLLNELKFTKFIINDNIKSFQSWFHRRWLVEYIYKLNEKDKKKNEKRKEKRKNNYKDESNSKIHINYDFFDDDYNFISDNESNSLEEDEYDNDFNEGFISNCDEKDFKIKKDNINLYDDLQNIIDNCNFFKNALKPNEIININEFLREEILYNNCDIFIDAKNYNSWAHKTWLVEKFSIFKNKYLCEKYQILLHEINFINYFLKNDIYNNSVWVYRYFIFNKLNYMNNIIKLEKEIVLCLTYSKQFYDNESLFNYFINIVFKYIELYKKEEKQNTNDIFDINIIQRIKNELTNLQTKSKFVLLFLSQLYSYNKCYNEVIKCYRYLEYNDDFNDQVWKYKIEDIEKKN
;
A
#
# COMPACT_ATOMS: atom_id res chain seq x y z
N MET A 1 -10.54 -22.38 14.67
CA MET A 1 -11.20 -22.97 13.48
C MET A 1 -11.08 -22.06 12.26
N ASN A 2 -11.10 -20.73 12.42
CA ASN A 2 -10.96 -19.74 11.33
C ASN A 2 -9.60 -19.73 10.62
N GLU A 3 -8.48 -19.73 11.34
CA GLU A 3 -7.14 -19.59 10.73
C GLU A 3 -6.78 -20.77 9.78
N LYS A 4 -7.18 -22.00 10.13
CA LYS A 4 -7.04 -23.18 9.24
C LYS A 4 -7.93 -23.10 8.01
N MET A 5 -9.10 -22.47 8.12
CA MET A 5 -10.05 -22.30 7.01
C MET A 5 -9.58 -21.17 6.07
N GLU A 6 -9.06 -20.08 6.60
CA GLU A 6 -8.49 -18.96 5.86
C GLU A 6 -7.24 -19.38 5.07
N LYS A 7 -6.30 -20.12 5.71
CA LYS A 7 -5.15 -20.72 5.01
C LYS A 7 -5.57 -21.68 3.90
N ARG A 8 -6.63 -22.47 4.12
CA ARG A 8 -7.19 -23.36 3.08
C ARG A 8 -7.76 -22.56 1.92
N ASN A 9 -8.46 -21.47 2.17
CA ASN A 9 -9.05 -20.63 1.12
C ASN A 9 -7.98 -19.88 0.32
N LEU A 10 -6.95 -19.37 0.99
CA LEU A 10 -5.73 -18.84 0.36
C LEU A 10 -5.11 -19.88 -0.57
N TYR A 11 -4.87 -21.10 -0.08
CA TYR A 11 -4.27 -22.17 -0.86
C TYR A 11 -5.12 -22.54 -2.09
N VAL A 12 -6.44 -22.67 -1.91
CA VAL A 12 -7.37 -22.94 -3.01
C VAL A 12 -7.33 -21.82 -4.05
N TYR A 13 -7.29 -20.57 -3.61
CA TYR A 13 -7.21 -19.40 -4.49
C TYR A 13 -5.87 -19.37 -5.25
N ALA A 14 -4.74 -19.47 -4.55
CA ALA A 14 -3.41 -19.47 -5.15
C ALA A 14 -3.25 -20.62 -6.17
N LYS A 15 -3.70 -21.82 -5.81
CA LYS A 15 -3.67 -22.99 -6.70
C LYS A 15 -4.55 -22.81 -7.94
N LYS A 16 -5.74 -22.21 -7.79
CA LYS A 16 -6.64 -21.94 -8.92
C LYS A 16 -6.01 -21.03 -9.97
N PHE A 17 -5.13 -20.12 -9.55
CA PHE A 17 -4.50 -19.14 -10.43
C PHE A 17 -3.02 -19.43 -10.72
N ASN A 18 -2.51 -20.60 -10.33
CA ASN A 18 -1.11 -21.00 -10.46
C ASN A 18 -0.12 -19.98 -9.88
N LEU A 19 -0.46 -19.41 -8.72
CA LEU A 19 0.39 -18.47 -8.02
C LEU A 19 1.34 -19.22 -7.10
N ASP A 20 2.64 -18.94 -7.24
CA ASP A 20 3.64 -19.39 -6.28
C ASP A 20 3.60 -18.45 -5.07
N TYR A 21 2.78 -18.79 -4.08
CA TYR A 21 2.65 -18.09 -2.80
C TYR A 21 3.24 -18.95 -1.68
N PRO A 22 4.58 -19.05 -1.59
CA PRO A 22 5.20 -19.94 -0.63
C PRO A 22 5.15 -19.32 0.78
N GLU A 23 4.90 -20.17 1.78
CA GLU A 23 4.95 -19.78 3.21
C GLU A 23 6.39 -19.48 3.65
N THR A 24 7.38 -20.04 2.94
CA THR A 24 8.81 -19.93 3.23
C THR A 24 9.57 -19.43 2.01
N PHE A 25 10.63 -18.65 2.23
CA PHE A 25 11.54 -18.25 1.16
C PHE A 25 12.76 -19.16 1.17
N ASP A 26 12.55 -20.40 0.70
CA ASP A 26 13.54 -21.50 0.76
C ASP A 26 14.87 -21.15 0.07
N GLU A 27 14.85 -20.18 -0.86
CA GLU A 27 16.04 -19.67 -1.54
C GLU A 27 16.96 -18.81 -0.65
N LEU A 28 16.46 -18.31 0.49
CA LEU A 28 17.18 -17.39 1.40
C LEU A 28 17.32 -18.01 2.80
N ASN A 29 18.52 -18.53 3.09
CA ASN A 29 18.81 -19.16 4.38
C ASN A 29 19.32 -18.14 5.41
N PHE A 30 18.44 -17.65 6.29
CA PHE A 30 18.84 -16.70 7.35
C PHE A 30 19.73 -17.30 8.46
N ARG A 31 19.95 -18.62 8.49
CA ARG A 31 20.94 -19.25 9.38
C ARG A 31 22.38 -18.85 9.03
N ILE A 32 22.60 -18.19 7.89
CA ILE A 32 23.88 -17.59 7.47
C ILE A 32 24.34 -16.48 8.44
N LEU A 33 23.49 -15.98 9.35
CA LEU A 33 23.93 -15.06 10.40
C LEU A 33 25.00 -15.64 11.34
N ASN A 34 25.12 -16.97 11.42
CA ASN A 34 26.20 -17.66 12.13
C ASN A 34 27.47 -17.86 11.27
N ASN A 35 27.53 -17.28 10.07
CA ASN A 35 28.64 -17.44 9.16
C ASN A 35 29.90 -16.70 9.69
N PRO A 36 31.09 -17.34 9.64
CA PRO A 36 32.36 -16.72 10.03
C PRO A 36 32.64 -15.35 9.40
N LEU A 37 32.04 -15.03 8.25
CA LEU A 37 32.07 -13.71 7.62
C LEU A 37 31.70 -12.56 8.54
N PHE A 38 30.62 -12.69 9.31
CA PHE A 38 30.22 -11.62 10.22
C PHE A 38 31.22 -11.49 11.38
N ASN A 39 31.87 -12.59 11.77
CA ASN A 39 32.98 -12.59 12.74
C ASN A 39 34.31 -12.08 12.15
N LEU A 40 34.52 -12.21 10.83
CA LEU A 40 35.70 -11.72 10.09
C LEU A 40 35.53 -10.27 9.63
N MET A 41 34.30 -9.81 9.41
CA MET A 41 33.97 -8.39 9.18
C MET A 41 34.29 -7.53 10.41
N LYS A 42 34.26 -8.11 11.63
CA LYS A 42 34.85 -7.47 12.83
C LYS A 42 36.37 -7.23 12.72
N LYS A 43 37.08 -7.92 11.81
CA LYS A 43 38.55 -8.00 11.75
C LYS A 43 39.19 -7.51 10.44
N LYS A 44 38.44 -7.31 9.36
CA LYS A 44 38.97 -6.76 8.12
C LYS A 44 38.90 -5.24 8.16
N ASN A 45 40.04 -4.58 8.00
CA ASN A 45 40.16 -3.15 7.73
C ASN A 45 39.45 -2.85 6.41
N PHE A 46 38.13 -2.69 6.45
CA PHE A 46 37.50 -1.75 5.54
C PHE A 46 38.19 -0.40 5.76
N LEU A 47 38.35 0.42 4.73
CA LEU A 47 38.64 1.85 4.90
C LEU A 47 37.39 2.55 5.47
N ILE A 48 36.89 1.99 6.55
CA ILE A 48 35.98 2.56 7.52
C ILE A 48 36.94 2.82 8.68
N ASP A 49 37.15 4.09 9.00
CA ASP A 49 38.04 4.45 10.09
C ASP A 49 37.64 3.61 11.32
N ILE A 50 38.56 2.78 11.80
CA ILE A 50 38.33 1.88 12.93
C ILE A 50 37.88 2.72 14.15
N CYS A 51 38.27 3.99 14.17
CA CYS A 51 37.81 4.98 15.13
C CYS A 51 36.28 5.15 15.16
N ASP A 52 35.55 5.02 14.05
CA ASP A 52 34.10 5.27 14.00
C ASP A 52 33.29 4.03 14.40
N LEU A 53 33.76 2.83 14.04
CA LEU A 53 33.23 1.57 14.58
C LEU A 53 33.52 1.44 16.08
N GLU A 54 34.71 1.85 16.54
CA GLU A 54 35.05 1.89 17.96
C GLU A 54 34.30 2.99 18.73
N LYS A 55 34.05 4.16 18.12
CA LYS A 55 33.21 5.23 18.69
C LYS A 55 31.75 4.81 18.81
N GLU A 56 31.15 4.21 17.78
CA GLU A 56 29.79 3.66 17.88
C GLU A 56 29.73 2.52 18.90
N LYS A 57 30.72 1.61 18.89
CA LYS A 57 30.78 0.52 19.85
C LYS A 57 30.91 1.03 21.29
N LYS A 58 31.71 2.07 21.54
CA LYS A 58 31.80 2.77 22.84
C LYS A 58 30.50 3.46 23.24
N LYS A 59 29.76 4.03 22.28
CA LYS A 59 28.46 4.68 22.53
C LYS A 59 27.37 3.73 23.05
N TYR A 60 27.51 2.43 22.76
CA TYR A 60 26.52 1.39 23.15
C TYR A 60 27.09 0.32 24.09
N MET A 61 28.32 0.47 24.60
CA MET A 61 28.88 -0.39 25.65
C MET A 61 28.86 0.37 26.96
N LEU A 62 28.02 -0.06 27.90
CA LEU A 62 28.14 0.35 29.29
C LEU A 62 29.37 -0.38 29.85
N GLU A 63 30.48 0.34 30.03
CA GLU A 63 31.49 -0.10 31.00
C GLU A 63 30.87 0.15 32.39
N GLU A 64 30.67 -0.93 33.14
CA GLU A 64 30.42 -0.89 34.58
C GLU A 64 31.67 -0.34 35.26
N GLU A 65 31.85 0.98 35.32
CA GLU A 65 32.73 1.61 36.29
C GLU A 65 32.38 3.08 36.50
N GLU A 66 32.33 3.46 37.76
CA GLU A 66 31.84 4.72 38.30
C GLU A 66 32.63 5.93 37.79
N ASN A 67 31.97 6.86 37.10
CA ASN A 67 32.03 8.30 37.36
C ASN A 67 31.07 9.05 36.43
N ILE A 68 29.88 9.35 36.93
CA ILE A 68 28.91 10.21 36.24
C ILE A 68 29.39 11.67 36.40
N LYS A 69 30.31 12.07 35.53
CA LYS A 69 30.66 13.47 35.27
C LYS A 69 30.82 13.69 33.77
N ASP A 70 29.75 13.44 33.01
CA ASP A 70 29.49 14.18 31.78
C ASP A 70 28.01 13.98 31.39
N LYS A 71 27.31 15.10 31.23
CA LYS A 71 25.86 15.19 31.00
C LYS A 71 25.50 15.15 29.51
N ASP A 72 26.34 14.60 28.65
CA ASP A 72 26.10 14.65 27.21
C ASP A 72 25.55 13.32 26.68
N LYS A 73 24.21 13.28 26.65
CA LYS A 73 23.32 12.21 26.13
C LYS A 73 23.23 10.97 27.00
N ILE A 74 22.49 11.10 28.11
CA ILE A 74 21.86 9.95 28.77
C ILE A 74 20.95 9.29 27.73
N ASN A 75 21.28 8.07 27.31
CA ASN A 75 20.41 7.30 26.42
C ASN A 75 19.25 6.74 27.26
N ILE A 76 18.14 7.46 27.28
CA ILE A 76 16.99 7.20 28.18
C ILE A 76 16.34 5.84 27.86
N LEU A 77 16.48 5.35 26.62
CA LEU A 77 15.95 4.07 26.15
C LEU A 77 17.03 3.29 25.40
N ASN A 78 17.71 2.38 26.11
CA ASN A 78 18.58 1.38 25.49
C ASN A 78 17.75 0.14 25.14
N THR A 79 17.71 -0.22 23.87
CA THR A 79 17.22 -1.53 23.44
C THR A 79 18.39 -2.51 23.44
N TYR A 80 18.21 -3.66 24.09
CA TYR A 80 19.24 -4.71 24.12
C TYR A 80 19.23 -5.48 22.80
N TYR A 81 20.18 -5.16 21.94
CA TYR A 81 20.47 -5.92 20.72
C TYR A 81 21.53 -6.98 20.99
N SER A 82 21.40 -8.13 20.32
CA SER A 82 22.48 -9.12 20.25
C SER A 82 23.72 -8.54 19.55
N GLU A 83 24.90 -9.15 19.77
CA GLU A 83 26.13 -8.71 19.10
C GLU A 83 26.02 -8.72 17.57
N ASN A 84 25.31 -9.71 17.02
CA ASN A 84 25.12 -9.87 15.58
C ASN A 84 24.20 -8.77 15.01
N GLU A 85 23.13 -8.42 15.73
CA GLU A 85 22.24 -7.33 15.34
C GLU A 85 22.97 -5.99 15.36
N ARG A 86 23.70 -5.69 16.45
CA ARG A 86 24.52 -4.48 16.56
C ARG A 86 25.49 -4.35 15.39
N LEU A 87 26.19 -5.44 15.08
CA LEU A 87 27.12 -5.48 13.96
C LEU A 87 26.43 -5.16 12.63
N LEU A 88 25.29 -5.78 12.34
CA LEU A 88 24.57 -5.54 11.09
C LEU A 88 24.06 -4.11 10.97
N TYR A 89 23.52 -3.54 12.06
CA TYR A 89 23.08 -2.15 12.07
C TYR A 89 24.24 -1.18 11.86
N SER A 90 25.37 -1.35 12.57
CA SER A 90 26.55 -0.49 12.41
C SER A 90 27.20 -0.62 11.03
N LEU A 91 27.28 -1.84 10.48
CA LEU A 91 27.77 -2.06 9.11
C LEU A 91 26.90 -1.32 8.09
N LEU A 92 25.58 -1.45 8.20
CA LEU A 92 24.67 -0.76 7.30
C LEU A 92 24.75 0.77 7.47
N ALA A 93 24.84 1.27 8.71
CA ALA A 93 24.99 2.69 9.00
C ALA A 93 26.25 3.26 8.35
N SER A 94 27.39 2.58 8.49
CA SER A 94 28.65 2.98 7.85
C SER A 94 28.57 3.00 6.32
N LEU A 95 27.90 2.01 5.71
CA LEU A 95 27.68 1.99 4.26
C LEU A 95 26.77 3.12 3.79
N ILE A 96 25.76 3.47 4.59
CA ILE A 96 24.85 4.59 4.32
C ILE A 96 25.60 5.92 4.39
N GLU A 97 26.34 6.17 5.46
CA GLU A 97 27.09 7.40 5.72
C GLU A 97 28.13 7.66 4.63
N ASN A 98 28.88 6.62 4.26
CA ASN A 98 29.90 6.69 3.20
C ASN A 98 29.31 6.61 1.77
N LYS A 99 27.98 6.49 1.62
CA LYS A 99 27.29 6.33 0.33
C LYS A 99 27.86 5.18 -0.53
N ILE A 100 28.38 4.13 0.12
CA ILE A 100 28.96 2.98 -0.56
C ILE A 100 27.82 2.02 -0.89
N TYR A 101 27.45 1.91 -2.18
CA TYR A 101 26.42 0.99 -2.64
C TYR A 101 27.06 -0.20 -3.35
N SER A 102 27.14 -1.32 -2.65
CA SER A 102 27.79 -2.55 -3.12
C SER A 102 26.90 -3.76 -2.93
N PHE A 103 27.28 -4.91 -3.51
CA PHE A 103 26.49 -6.13 -3.37
C PHE A 103 26.51 -6.68 -1.94
N GLU A 104 27.61 -6.44 -1.22
CA GLU A 104 27.74 -6.65 0.22
C GLU A 104 26.69 -5.87 0.98
N GLY A 105 26.55 -4.57 0.68
CA GLY A 105 25.52 -3.74 1.28
C GLY A 105 24.10 -4.22 0.95
N TYR A 106 23.87 -4.70 -0.26
CA TYR A 106 22.59 -5.33 -0.63
C TYR A 106 22.31 -6.56 0.24
N ILE A 107 23.29 -7.44 0.47
CA ILE A 107 23.18 -8.59 1.38
C ILE A 107 22.88 -8.12 2.81
N VAL A 108 23.69 -7.21 3.37
CA VAL A 108 23.51 -6.66 4.73
C VAL A 108 22.13 -6.06 4.91
N SER A 109 21.66 -5.25 3.94
CA SER A 109 20.31 -4.67 3.99
C SER A 109 19.21 -5.74 4.03
N SER A 110 19.41 -6.89 3.37
CA SER A 110 18.44 -8.01 3.39
C SER A 110 18.27 -8.58 4.79
N PHE A 111 19.38 -8.77 5.50
CA PHE A 111 19.37 -9.27 6.88
C PHE A 111 18.79 -8.24 7.84
N VAL A 112 19.18 -6.97 7.73
CA VAL A 112 18.64 -5.90 8.57
C VAL A 112 17.14 -5.75 8.39
N ILE A 113 16.64 -5.81 7.15
CA ILE A 113 15.19 -5.76 6.86
C ILE A 113 14.47 -6.98 7.45
N LYS A 114 15.08 -8.17 7.43
CA LYS A 114 14.47 -9.35 8.04
C LYS A 114 14.38 -9.22 9.56
N LEU A 115 15.40 -8.64 10.20
CA LEU A 115 15.40 -8.39 11.64
C LEU A 115 14.40 -7.31 12.03
N ASN A 116 14.35 -6.22 11.25
CA ASN A 116 13.42 -5.13 11.46
C ASN A 116 12.94 -4.58 10.12
N SER A 117 11.79 -5.09 9.67
CA SER A 117 11.18 -4.69 8.41
C SER A 117 10.68 -3.23 8.42
N SER A 118 10.58 -2.62 9.60
CA SER A 118 10.21 -1.21 9.76
C SER A 118 11.40 -0.25 9.66
N TYR A 119 12.63 -0.75 9.55
CA TYR A 119 13.82 0.10 9.47
C TYR A 119 13.94 0.76 8.08
N TYR A 120 13.37 1.96 7.96
CA TYR A 120 13.20 2.67 6.69
C TYR A 120 14.53 2.94 5.95
N SER A 121 15.62 3.24 6.68
CA SER A 121 16.93 3.54 6.11
C SER A 121 17.49 2.34 5.33
N ALA A 122 17.26 1.11 5.80
CA ALA A 122 17.67 -0.09 5.07
C ALA A 122 16.95 -0.22 3.74
N TRP A 123 15.64 0.07 3.70
CA TRP A 123 14.87 0.03 2.45
C TRP A 123 15.33 1.09 1.44
N ILE A 124 15.60 2.32 1.89
CA ILE A 124 16.14 3.38 1.02
C ILE A 124 17.49 2.95 0.45
N TYR A 125 18.40 2.50 1.31
CA TYR A 125 19.73 2.04 0.90
C TYR A 125 19.63 0.87 -0.10
N ARG A 126 18.74 -0.09 0.17
CA ARG A 126 18.48 -1.23 -0.71
C ARG A 126 18.00 -0.78 -2.10
N ARG A 127 17.06 0.18 -2.19
CA ARG A 127 16.61 0.75 -3.48
C ARG A 127 17.75 1.37 -4.28
N LYS A 128 18.68 2.06 -3.60
CA LYS A 128 19.88 2.63 -4.24
C LYS A 128 20.80 1.52 -4.78
N CYS A 129 20.97 0.43 -4.03
CA CYS A 129 21.72 -0.74 -4.49
C CYS A 129 21.07 -1.40 -5.72
N LEU A 130 19.74 -1.61 -5.71
CA LEU A 130 19.00 -2.19 -6.84
C LEU A 130 19.23 -1.40 -8.13
N LYS A 131 19.12 -0.06 -8.05
CA LYS A 131 19.36 0.85 -9.18
C LYS A 131 20.81 0.80 -9.67
N LYS A 132 21.78 0.96 -8.76
CA LYS A 132 23.21 1.11 -9.13
C LYS A 132 23.84 -0.20 -9.62
N LEU A 133 23.45 -1.33 -9.04
CA LEU A 133 24.01 -2.64 -9.36
C LEU A 133 23.21 -3.38 -10.44
N ASN A 134 22.05 -2.86 -10.86
CA ASN A 134 21.14 -3.49 -11.81
C ASN A 134 20.77 -4.92 -11.39
N ILE A 135 20.35 -5.06 -10.13
CA ILE A 135 19.93 -6.33 -9.54
C ILE A 135 18.65 -6.85 -10.21
N ASN A 136 18.48 -8.17 -10.23
CA ASN A 136 17.29 -8.82 -10.76
C ASN A 136 16.02 -8.40 -10.00
N LEU A 137 15.13 -7.69 -10.69
CA LEU A 137 13.91 -7.11 -10.11
C LEU A 137 12.85 -8.17 -9.80
N LEU A 138 12.80 -9.28 -10.55
CA LEU A 138 11.89 -10.39 -10.25
C LEU A 138 12.30 -11.10 -8.96
N ASN A 139 13.60 -11.28 -8.76
CA ASN A 139 14.15 -11.80 -7.51
C ASN A 139 13.82 -10.86 -6.34
N GLU A 140 13.90 -9.54 -6.55
CA GLU A 140 13.51 -8.55 -5.54
C GLU A 140 12.00 -8.56 -5.23
N LEU A 141 11.14 -8.82 -6.22
CA LEU A 141 9.71 -9.01 -5.99
C LEU A 141 9.49 -10.22 -5.06
N LYS A 142 10.21 -11.33 -5.27
CA LYS A 142 10.12 -12.49 -4.37
C LYS A 142 10.55 -12.14 -2.94
N PHE A 143 11.66 -11.41 -2.78
CA PHE A 143 12.14 -10.94 -1.47
C PHE A 143 11.09 -10.07 -0.76
N THR A 144 10.59 -9.06 -1.45
CA THR A 144 9.62 -8.11 -0.86
C THR A 144 8.34 -8.85 -0.45
N LYS A 145 7.90 -9.80 -1.27
CA LYS A 145 6.74 -10.65 -0.96
C LYS A 145 6.97 -11.47 0.30
N PHE A 146 8.14 -12.10 0.43
CA PHE A 146 8.49 -12.85 1.64
C PHE A 146 8.45 -11.97 2.89
N ILE A 147 9.00 -10.74 2.82
CA ILE A 147 8.96 -9.82 3.96
C ILE A 147 7.52 -9.37 4.28
N ILE A 148 6.67 -9.14 3.27
CA ILE A 148 5.25 -8.83 3.48
C ILE A 148 4.52 -10.01 4.12
N ASN A 149 4.77 -11.25 3.69
CA ASN A 149 4.15 -12.43 4.30
C ASN A 149 4.58 -12.61 5.77
N ASP A 150 5.84 -12.31 6.07
CA ASP A 150 6.39 -12.39 7.43
C ASP A 150 5.85 -11.28 8.35
N ASN A 151 5.73 -10.05 7.83
CA ASN A 151 5.15 -8.92 8.54
C ASN A 151 4.26 -8.06 7.63
N ILE A 152 3.01 -8.49 7.49
CA ILE A 152 2.01 -7.84 6.63
C ILE A 152 1.63 -6.43 7.09
N LYS A 153 1.99 -6.05 8.32
CA LYS A 153 1.73 -4.71 8.88
C LYS A 153 2.88 -3.73 8.63
N SER A 154 4.01 -4.20 8.09
CA SER A 154 5.17 -3.36 7.80
C SER A 154 4.89 -2.38 6.66
N PHE A 155 4.72 -1.11 7.00
CA PHE A 155 4.49 -0.04 6.02
C PHE A 155 5.60 0.05 4.96
N GLN A 156 6.86 -0.05 5.39
CA GLN A 156 8.03 0.09 4.54
C GLN A 156 8.12 -1.04 3.51
N SER A 157 7.68 -2.25 3.85
CA SER A 157 7.64 -3.40 2.94
C SER A 157 6.64 -3.17 1.80
N TRP A 158 5.45 -2.67 2.13
CA TRP A 158 4.43 -2.28 1.15
C TRP A 158 4.85 -1.10 0.29
N PHE A 159 5.51 -0.11 0.89
CA PHE A 159 6.04 1.04 0.18
C PHE A 159 7.13 0.64 -0.81
N HIS A 160 8.04 -0.26 -0.41
CA HIS A 160 9.05 -0.82 -1.30
C HIS A 160 8.42 -1.64 -2.43
N ARG A 161 7.39 -2.46 -2.17
CA ARG A 161 6.66 -3.19 -3.21
C ARG A 161 6.04 -2.24 -4.23
N ARG A 162 5.37 -1.19 -3.76
CA ARG A 162 4.80 -0.13 -4.60
C ARG A 162 5.86 0.50 -5.50
N TRP A 163 6.96 0.97 -4.90
CA TRP A 163 8.08 1.54 -5.64
C TRP A 163 8.64 0.58 -6.70
N LEU A 164 8.81 -0.70 -6.35
CA LEU A 164 9.37 -1.71 -7.24
C LEU A 164 8.46 -1.98 -8.44
N VAL A 165 7.15 -2.11 -8.21
CA VAL A 165 6.15 -2.28 -9.27
C VAL A 165 6.15 -1.07 -10.22
N GLU A 166 6.18 0.16 -9.67
CA GLU A 166 6.29 1.37 -10.50
C GLU A 166 7.59 1.41 -11.31
N TYR A 167 8.70 1.02 -10.68
CA TYR A 167 10.00 1.03 -11.30
C TYR A 167 10.06 0.05 -12.48
N ILE A 168 9.59 -1.19 -12.28
CA ILE A 168 9.48 -2.21 -13.34
C ILE A 168 8.61 -1.71 -14.50
N TYR A 169 7.43 -1.14 -14.19
CA TYR A 169 6.53 -0.61 -15.22
C TYR A 169 7.19 0.50 -16.05
N LYS A 170 7.83 1.48 -15.39
CA LYS A 170 8.51 2.60 -16.05
C LYS A 170 9.69 2.15 -16.91
N LEU A 171 10.47 1.15 -16.46
CA LEU A 171 11.56 0.60 -17.27
C LEU A 171 11.04 -0.03 -18.56
N ASN A 172 9.97 -0.83 -18.47
CA ASN A 172 9.35 -1.48 -19.62
C ASN A 172 8.84 -0.46 -20.66
N GLU A 173 8.19 0.61 -20.19
CA GLU A 173 7.71 1.70 -21.05
C GLU A 173 8.85 2.44 -21.77
N LYS A 174 9.99 2.67 -21.08
CA LYS A 174 11.17 3.28 -21.70
C LYS A 174 11.74 2.38 -22.81
N ASP A 175 11.78 1.07 -22.60
CA ASP A 175 12.32 0.12 -23.58
C ASP A 175 11.41 -0.02 -24.81
N LYS A 176 10.08 0.01 -24.64
CA LYS A 176 9.14 0.11 -25.77
C LYS A 176 9.39 1.35 -26.62
N LYS A 177 9.46 2.53 -25.99
CA LYS A 177 9.70 3.81 -26.69
C LYS A 177 11.04 3.81 -27.43
N LYS A 178 12.10 3.21 -26.87
CA LYS A 178 13.39 3.05 -27.56
C LYS A 178 13.28 2.12 -28.78
N ASN A 179 12.55 1.01 -28.65
CA ASN A 179 12.37 0.06 -29.74
C ASN A 179 11.51 0.63 -30.88
N GLU A 180 10.49 1.43 -30.57
CA GLU A 180 9.67 2.16 -31.55
C GLU A 180 10.50 3.21 -32.30
N LYS A 181 11.27 4.04 -31.58
CA LYS A 181 12.21 5.00 -32.20
C LYS A 181 13.26 4.32 -33.08
N ARG A 182 13.73 3.12 -32.72
CA ARG A 182 14.64 2.32 -33.56
C ARG A 182 13.95 1.79 -34.81
N LYS A 183 12.66 1.39 -34.72
CA LYS A 183 11.86 0.96 -35.88
C LYS A 183 11.53 2.12 -36.82
N GLU A 184 11.26 3.32 -36.29
CA GLU A 184 11.07 4.54 -37.08
C GLU A 184 12.36 5.01 -37.75
N LYS A 185 13.50 5.01 -37.03
CA LYS A 185 14.82 5.29 -37.65
C LYS A 185 15.19 4.27 -38.73
N ARG A 186 14.82 2.99 -38.58
CA ARG A 186 14.99 1.97 -39.63
C ARG A 186 14.05 2.16 -40.82
N LYS A 187 12.91 2.83 -40.65
CA LYS A 187 12.02 3.24 -41.76
C LYS A 187 12.52 4.51 -42.45
N ASN A 188 13.23 5.38 -41.74
CA ASN A 188 13.70 6.69 -42.25
C ASN A 188 15.15 6.70 -42.79
N ASN A 189 15.94 5.64 -42.59
CA ASN A 189 17.29 5.54 -43.15
C ASN A 189 17.33 4.60 -44.37
N TYR A 190 16.85 5.10 -45.51
CA TYR A 190 17.72 5.20 -46.67
C TYR A 190 18.49 6.52 -46.49
N LYS A 191 19.81 6.39 -46.38
CA LYS A 191 20.85 7.42 -46.16
C LYS A 191 21.38 7.56 -44.73
N ASP A 192 22.64 7.15 -44.68
CA ASP A 192 23.75 7.59 -43.86
C ASP A 192 23.91 7.01 -42.45
N GLU A 193 24.88 6.10 -42.40
CA GLU A 193 25.59 5.62 -41.23
C GLU A 193 26.46 6.75 -40.65
N SER A 194 26.35 6.96 -39.33
CA SER A 194 27.53 7.25 -38.51
C SER A 194 27.22 7.11 -37.02
N ASN A 195 28.22 6.59 -36.32
CA ASN A 195 28.25 6.23 -34.90
C ASN A 195 27.76 7.34 -33.96
N SER A 196 26.98 6.97 -32.94
CA SER A 196 26.92 7.74 -31.69
C SER A 196 26.77 6.82 -30.47
N LYS A 197 27.79 6.84 -29.60
CA LYS A 197 27.72 6.37 -28.20
C LYS A 197 26.82 7.34 -27.45
N ILE A 198 25.74 6.86 -26.84
CA ILE A 198 24.78 7.71 -26.11
C ILE A 198 24.87 7.42 -24.61
N HIS A 199 25.21 8.47 -23.87
CA HIS A 199 25.23 8.55 -22.40
C HIS A 199 23.79 8.38 -21.85
N ILE A 200 23.64 7.58 -20.79
CA ILE A 200 22.37 7.40 -20.07
C ILE A 200 22.31 8.42 -18.94
N ASN A 201 21.36 9.36 -18.98
CA ASN A 201 21.10 10.31 -17.90
C ASN A 201 19.97 9.80 -17.00
N TYR A 202 20.17 9.83 -15.68
CA TYR A 202 19.27 9.26 -14.66
C TYR A 202 18.55 10.34 -13.82
N ASP A 203 18.54 11.58 -14.29
CA ASP A 203 18.03 12.75 -13.55
C ASP A 203 16.50 12.83 -13.73
N PHE A 204 15.71 12.16 -12.87
CA PHE A 204 14.31 12.52 -12.56
C PHE A 204 13.64 11.64 -11.46
N PHE A 205 14.39 11.13 -10.49
CA PHE A 205 13.84 10.14 -9.53
C PHE A 205 13.99 10.58 -8.07
N ASP A 206 13.40 11.70 -7.70
CA ASP A 206 13.07 12.04 -6.31
C ASP A 206 11.78 12.86 -6.28
N ASP A 207 10.64 12.19 -6.27
CA ASP A 207 9.36 12.74 -5.79
C ASP A 207 8.83 11.77 -4.73
N ASP A 208 9.56 11.66 -3.61
CA ASP A 208 9.13 10.93 -2.42
C ASP A 208 8.18 11.80 -1.54
N TYR A 209 7.76 12.99 -2.01
CA TYR A 209 6.96 13.97 -1.24
C TYR A 209 5.43 13.79 -1.31
N ASN A 210 4.88 13.12 -2.33
CA ASN A 210 3.43 12.98 -2.47
C ASN A 210 2.90 11.71 -1.80
N PHE A 211 2.85 11.70 -0.47
CA PHE A 211 2.25 10.62 0.33
C PHE A 211 1.04 11.04 1.19
N ILE A 212 0.62 12.31 1.23
CA ILE A 212 -0.55 12.71 2.04
C ILE A 212 -1.52 13.59 1.24
N SER A 213 -2.77 13.11 1.17
CA SER A 213 -4.04 13.77 0.82
C SER A 213 -4.13 14.63 -0.45
N ASP A 214 -4.97 14.19 -1.40
CA ASP A 214 -5.82 15.09 -2.17
C ASP A 214 -7.22 14.49 -2.21
N ASN A 215 -7.98 14.77 -1.15
CA ASN A 215 -9.44 14.72 -1.12
C ASN A 215 -9.89 15.65 0.00
N GLU A 216 -9.85 16.96 -0.26
CA GLU A 216 -10.82 17.92 0.28
C GLU A 216 -10.65 19.25 -0.47
N SER A 217 -11.67 19.64 -1.22
CA SER A 217 -11.78 20.96 -1.82
C SER A 217 -12.43 21.91 -0.83
N ASN A 218 -11.78 23.02 -0.47
CA ASN A 218 -12.36 24.37 -0.48
C ASN A 218 -11.34 25.46 -0.12
N SER A 219 -11.56 26.61 -0.77
CA SER A 219 -10.97 27.94 -0.59
C SER A 219 -10.62 28.32 0.85
N LEU A 220 -9.47 28.98 1.06
CA LEU A 220 -9.33 30.27 1.75
C LEU A 220 -7.88 30.79 1.66
N GLU A 221 -7.81 32.07 1.27
CA GLU A 221 -6.84 33.16 1.43
C GLU A 221 -5.38 32.93 1.85
N GLU A 222 -4.51 33.64 1.12
CA GLU A 222 -3.11 33.92 1.41
C GLU A 222 -2.95 34.55 2.80
N ASP A 223 -2.06 34.02 3.62
CA ASP A 223 -1.37 34.81 4.65
C ASP A 223 0.06 34.27 4.84
N GLU A 224 1.02 35.16 4.60
CA GLU A 224 2.44 35.06 4.95
C GLU A 224 2.57 35.03 6.48
N TYR A 225 3.27 34.06 7.08
CA TYR A 225 4.16 34.26 8.24
C TYR A 225 5.01 33.01 8.54
N ASP A 226 6.32 33.27 8.61
CA ASP A 226 7.38 32.64 9.42
C ASP A 226 7.90 31.22 9.13
N ASN A 227 8.97 31.25 8.31
CA ASN A 227 10.11 30.34 8.32
C ASN A 227 10.77 30.25 9.71
N ASP A 228 10.65 29.13 10.44
CA ASP A 228 11.72 28.71 11.38
C ASP A 228 11.69 27.24 11.88
N PHE A 229 11.18 26.28 11.09
CA PHE A 229 11.29 24.85 11.41
C PHE A 229 12.05 24.06 10.33
N ASN A 230 13.19 24.59 9.90
CA ASN A 230 13.97 24.10 8.76
C ASN A 230 15.33 23.45 9.14
N GLU A 231 15.47 22.85 10.32
CA GLU A 231 16.63 22.02 10.64
C GLU A 231 16.23 20.68 11.24
N GLY A 232 16.32 19.64 10.41
CA GLY A 232 16.32 18.25 10.87
C GLY A 232 15.54 17.34 9.94
N PHE A 233 16.20 16.94 8.84
CA PHE A 233 16.14 15.63 8.16
C PHE A 233 16.15 15.76 6.62
N ILE A 234 17.12 15.06 6.02
CA ILE A 234 17.25 14.66 4.60
C ILE A 234 17.94 15.65 3.63
N SER A 235 19.11 15.19 3.15
CA SER A 235 19.72 15.39 1.82
C SER A 235 20.46 16.69 1.47
N ASN A 236 21.79 16.72 1.75
CA ASN A 236 22.74 17.62 1.07
C ASN A 236 23.59 16.88 0.03
N CYS A 237 23.00 16.38 -1.06
CA CYS A 237 23.78 15.75 -2.13
C CYS A 237 23.29 16.14 -3.53
N ASP A 238 24.12 16.87 -4.26
CA ASP A 238 23.95 17.23 -5.67
C ASP A 238 24.35 16.08 -6.62
N GLU A 239 23.72 16.04 -7.80
CA GLU A 239 23.90 15.03 -8.86
C GLU A 239 25.34 14.88 -9.41
N LYS A 240 26.26 15.77 -9.02
CA LYS A 240 27.66 15.74 -9.45
C LYS A 240 28.50 14.67 -8.72
N ASP A 241 27.98 14.08 -7.64
CA ASP A 241 28.60 12.98 -6.91
C ASP A 241 28.56 11.62 -7.67
N PHE A 242 27.83 11.50 -8.79
CA PHE A 242 27.47 10.22 -9.42
C PHE A 242 28.33 9.76 -10.61
N LYS A 243 29.59 10.17 -10.73
CA LYS A 243 30.50 9.62 -11.75
C LYS A 243 31.57 8.72 -11.16
N ILE A 244 31.34 7.40 -11.18
CA ILE A 244 32.42 6.39 -11.13
C ILE A 244 32.15 5.26 -12.14
N LYS A 245 33.24 4.88 -12.83
CA LYS A 245 33.31 3.88 -13.91
C LYS A 245 33.08 2.47 -13.39
N LYS A 246 32.59 1.62 -14.29
CA LYS A 246 32.39 0.17 -14.15
C LYS A 246 33.75 -0.52 -14.04
N ASP A 247 34.37 -0.50 -12.87
CA ASP A 247 35.63 -1.23 -12.63
C ASP A 247 35.41 -2.33 -11.59
N ASN A 248 35.49 -3.57 -12.09
CA ASN A 248 35.74 -4.86 -11.43
C ASN A 248 35.26 -5.04 -9.98
N ILE A 249 34.15 -5.76 -9.84
CA ILE A 249 33.72 -6.36 -8.58
C ILE A 249 34.77 -7.41 -8.17
N ASN A 250 35.76 -7.03 -7.37
CA ASN A 250 36.57 -7.99 -6.61
C ASN A 250 35.74 -8.44 -5.40
N LEU A 251 34.93 -9.50 -5.59
CA LEU A 251 34.28 -10.21 -4.50
C LEU A 251 35.38 -10.86 -3.65
N TYR A 252 35.41 -10.56 -2.35
CA TYR A 252 36.23 -11.32 -1.40
C TYR A 252 35.78 -12.80 -1.40
N ASP A 253 36.73 -13.74 -1.30
CA ASP A 253 36.46 -15.20 -1.30
C ASP A 253 35.35 -15.63 -0.33
N ASP A 254 35.22 -14.90 0.78
CA ASP A 254 34.20 -15.16 1.79
C ASP A 254 32.78 -14.79 1.30
N LEU A 255 32.59 -13.67 0.59
CA LEU A 255 31.29 -13.31 0.01
C LEU A 255 30.85 -14.29 -1.07
N GLN A 256 31.82 -14.81 -1.81
CA GLN A 256 31.58 -15.87 -2.78
C GLN A 256 30.96 -17.10 -2.09
N ASN A 257 31.36 -17.46 -0.87
CA ASN A 257 30.72 -18.53 -0.11
C ASN A 257 29.25 -18.25 0.26
N ILE A 258 28.86 -17.01 0.62
CA ILE A 258 27.44 -16.67 0.89
C ILE A 258 26.64 -16.79 -0.40
N ILE A 259 27.17 -16.24 -1.50
CA ILE A 259 26.54 -16.31 -2.82
C ILE A 259 26.40 -17.77 -3.23
N ASP A 260 27.46 -18.56 -3.09
CA ASP A 260 27.51 -19.97 -3.50
C ASP A 260 26.56 -20.86 -2.70
N ASN A 261 26.27 -20.50 -1.46
CA ASN A 261 25.36 -21.26 -0.60
C ASN A 261 23.92 -20.69 -0.56
N CYS A 262 23.65 -19.56 -1.20
CA CYS A 262 22.32 -18.91 -1.17
C CYS A 262 21.79 -18.64 -2.57
N ASN A 263 20.84 -19.48 -3.03
CA ASN A 263 20.23 -19.36 -4.35
C ASN A 263 19.60 -17.97 -4.60
N PHE A 264 19.01 -17.36 -3.57
CA PHE A 264 18.47 -16.01 -3.67
C PHE A 264 19.52 -14.98 -4.13
N PHE A 265 20.71 -14.97 -3.51
CA PHE A 265 21.76 -14.02 -3.86
C PHE A 265 22.40 -14.35 -5.22
N LYS A 266 22.51 -15.63 -5.60
CA LYS A 266 22.88 -16.01 -6.99
C LYS A 266 21.90 -15.45 -8.01
N ASN A 267 20.60 -15.63 -7.73
CA ASN A 267 19.53 -15.19 -8.62
C ASN A 267 19.46 -13.66 -8.72
N ALA A 268 19.85 -12.94 -7.66
CA ALA A 268 19.93 -11.48 -7.65
C ALA A 268 20.91 -10.92 -8.70
N LEU A 269 21.99 -11.64 -9.01
CA LEU A 269 23.01 -11.24 -9.98
C LEU A 269 22.68 -11.62 -11.43
N LYS A 270 21.63 -12.42 -11.66
CA LYS A 270 21.19 -12.77 -13.02
C LYS A 270 20.65 -11.54 -13.74
N PRO A 271 20.78 -11.47 -15.08
CA PRO A 271 20.25 -10.35 -15.85
C PRO A 271 18.72 -10.25 -15.69
N ASN A 272 18.21 -9.02 -15.76
CA ASN A 272 16.77 -8.77 -15.78
C ASN A 272 16.13 -9.36 -17.04
N GLU A 273 15.08 -10.15 -16.85
CA GLU A 273 14.32 -10.76 -17.94
C GLU A 273 13.35 -9.75 -18.58
N ILE A 274 12.91 -10.03 -19.80
CA ILE A 274 11.88 -9.22 -20.46
C ILE A 274 10.53 -9.52 -19.81
N ILE A 275 10.01 -8.53 -19.09
CA ILE A 275 8.73 -8.66 -18.38
C ILE A 275 7.57 -8.32 -19.33
N ASN A 276 6.62 -9.23 -19.49
CA ASN A 276 5.34 -8.89 -20.12
C ASN A 276 4.50 -8.10 -19.11
N ILE A 277 4.30 -6.81 -19.39
CA ILE A 277 3.68 -5.91 -18.40
C ILE A 277 2.23 -6.27 -18.06
N ASN A 278 1.49 -6.86 -19.00
CA ASN A 278 0.11 -7.24 -18.73
C ASN A 278 0.07 -8.49 -17.83
N GLU A 279 0.90 -9.48 -18.10
CA GLU A 279 0.99 -10.67 -17.23
C GLU A 279 1.49 -10.29 -15.83
N PHE A 280 2.48 -9.40 -15.76
CA PHE A 280 2.99 -8.86 -14.51
C PHE A 280 1.90 -8.16 -13.68
N LEU A 281 1.17 -7.20 -14.27
CA LEU A 281 0.11 -6.49 -13.55
C LEU A 281 -1.04 -7.42 -13.12
N ARG A 282 -1.35 -8.45 -13.93
CA ARG A 282 -2.30 -9.49 -13.52
C ARG A 282 -1.80 -10.22 -12.28
N GLU A 283 -0.56 -10.70 -12.30
CA GLU A 283 0.02 -11.40 -11.16
C GLU A 283 0.04 -10.53 -9.91
N GLU A 284 0.38 -9.24 -10.00
CA GLU A 284 0.36 -8.32 -8.85
C GLU A 284 -1.02 -8.19 -8.20
N ILE A 285 -2.11 -8.11 -9.00
CA ILE A 285 -3.48 -8.10 -8.45
C ILE A 285 -3.78 -9.41 -7.71
N LEU A 286 -3.44 -10.54 -8.33
CA LEU A 286 -3.74 -11.85 -7.78
C LEU A 286 -2.91 -12.13 -6.51
N TYR A 287 -1.67 -11.64 -6.45
CA TYR A 287 -0.87 -11.68 -5.23
C TYR A 287 -1.44 -10.80 -4.14
N ASN A 288 -1.83 -9.56 -4.46
CA ASN A 288 -2.48 -8.70 -3.49
C ASN A 288 -3.80 -9.31 -2.96
N ASN A 289 -4.54 -10.05 -3.80
CA ASN A 289 -5.68 -10.83 -3.37
C ASN A 289 -5.30 -11.92 -2.35
N CYS A 290 -4.17 -12.60 -2.54
CA CYS A 290 -3.64 -13.54 -1.57
C CYS A 290 -3.31 -12.85 -0.24
N ASP A 291 -2.72 -11.65 -0.26
CA ASP A 291 -2.42 -10.90 0.96
C ASP A 291 -3.70 -10.54 1.74
N ILE A 292 -4.79 -10.23 1.03
CA ILE A 292 -6.12 -10.00 1.65
C ILE A 292 -6.72 -11.30 2.22
N PHE A 293 -6.41 -12.47 1.64
CA PHE A 293 -6.80 -13.74 2.26
C PHE A 293 -6.07 -14.01 3.58
N ILE A 294 -4.85 -13.47 3.77
CA ILE A 294 -4.10 -13.58 5.03
C ILE A 294 -4.73 -12.69 6.09
N ASP A 295 -5.00 -11.43 5.76
CA ASP A 295 -5.65 -10.48 6.64
C ASP A 295 -6.65 -9.62 5.85
N ALA A 296 -7.92 -10.01 5.94
CA ALA A 296 -9.02 -9.41 5.19
C ALA A 296 -9.30 -7.94 5.55
N LYS A 297 -8.71 -7.45 6.64
CA LYS A 297 -8.87 -6.06 7.12
C LYS A 297 -7.54 -5.32 7.12
N ASN A 298 -6.49 -5.87 6.50
CA ASN A 298 -5.19 -5.21 6.40
C ASN A 298 -5.28 -3.93 5.57
N TYR A 299 -5.07 -2.79 6.23
CA TYR A 299 -5.15 -1.49 5.58
C TYR A 299 -4.12 -1.33 4.45
N ASN A 300 -2.88 -1.78 4.66
CA ASN A 300 -1.82 -1.65 3.65
C ASN A 300 -2.13 -2.47 2.40
N SER A 301 -2.67 -3.69 2.55
CA SER A 301 -3.06 -4.54 1.42
C SER A 301 -4.17 -3.90 0.59
N TRP A 302 -5.22 -3.36 1.24
CA TRP A 302 -6.30 -2.66 0.55
C TRP A 302 -5.83 -1.36 -0.11
N ALA A 303 -4.98 -0.58 0.56
CA ALA A 303 -4.40 0.64 0.00
C ALA A 303 -3.48 0.35 -1.20
N HIS A 304 -2.69 -0.72 -1.14
CA HIS A 304 -1.90 -1.18 -2.27
C HIS A 304 -2.80 -1.62 -3.43
N LYS A 305 -3.92 -2.29 -3.15
CA LYS A 305 -4.88 -2.72 -4.16
C LYS A 305 -5.50 -1.55 -4.93
N THR A 306 -6.02 -0.57 -4.22
CA THR A 306 -6.67 0.60 -4.83
C THR A 306 -5.65 1.40 -5.64
N TRP A 307 -4.45 1.61 -5.10
CA TRP A 307 -3.34 2.23 -5.81
C TRP A 307 -2.99 1.49 -7.11
N LEU A 308 -2.83 0.16 -7.06
CA LEU A 308 -2.47 -0.65 -8.22
C LEU A 308 -3.50 -0.46 -9.34
N VAL A 309 -4.79 -0.53 -9.00
CA VAL A 309 -5.91 -0.34 -9.93
C VAL A 309 -5.90 1.05 -10.56
N GLU A 310 -5.70 2.10 -9.76
CA GLU A 310 -5.68 3.49 -10.25
C GLU A 310 -4.46 3.79 -11.10
N LYS A 311 -3.27 3.52 -10.55
CA LYS A 311 -1.99 3.90 -11.15
C LYS A 311 -1.82 3.31 -12.54
N PHE A 312 -2.23 2.06 -12.73
CA PHE A 312 -2.08 1.33 -13.98
C PHE A 312 -3.38 1.21 -14.77
N SER A 313 -4.46 1.86 -14.31
CA SER A 313 -5.78 1.82 -14.96
C SER A 313 -6.20 0.41 -15.34
N ILE A 314 -6.00 -0.55 -14.43
CA ILE A 314 -6.17 -2.00 -14.68
C ILE A 314 -7.51 -2.31 -15.36
N PHE A 315 -8.58 -1.71 -14.84
CA PHE A 315 -9.94 -1.96 -15.31
C PHE A 315 -10.25 -1.34 -16.68
N LYS A 316 -9.38 -0.47 -17.18
CA LYS A 316 -9.43 0.07 -18.55
C LYS A 316 -8.50 -0.68 -19.51
N ASN A 317 -7.63 -1.56 -19.00
CA ASN A 317 -6.73 -2.35 -19.84
C ASN A 317 -7.51 -3.44 -20.58
N LYS A 318 -7.71 -3.24 -21.88
CA LYS A 318 -8.48 -4.15 -22.75
C LYS A 318 -7.98 -5.59 -22.70
N TYR A 319 -6.66 -5.80 -22.70
CA TYR A 319 -6.09 -7.14 -22.66
C TYR A 319 -6.44 -7.87 -21.36
N LEU A 320 -6.34 -7.19 -20.21
CA LEU A 320 -6.70 -7.78 -18.91
C LEU A 320 -8.20 -8.05 -18.80
N CYS A 321 -9.04 -7.14 -19.29
CA CYS A 321 -10.48 -7.28 -19.26
C CYS A 321 -10.97 -8.42 -20.17
N GLU A 322 -10.46 -8.53 -21.39
CA GLU A 322 -10.92 -9.52 -22.37
C GLU A 322 -10.34 -10.92 -22.10
N LYS A 323 -9.02 -11.01 -21.89
CA LYS A 323 -8.35 -12.30 -21.71
C LYS A 323 -8.64 -12.93 -20.35
N TYR A 324 -8.65 -12.11 -19.30
CA TYR A 324 -8.71 -12.60 -17.91
C TYR A 324 -10.01 -12.28 -17.18
N GLN A 325 -10.92 -11.53 -17.81
CA GLN A 325 -12.19 -11.13 -17.21
C GLN A 325 -11.98 -10.49 -15.82
N ILE A 326 -10.95 -9.65 -15.69
CA ILE A 326 -10.48 -9.13 -14.39
C ILE A 326 -11.60 -8.43 -13.60
N LEU A 327 -12.54 -7.78 -14.30
CA LEU A 327 -13.70 -7.15 -13.68
C LEU A 327 -14.62 -8.17 -12.99
N LEU A 328 -14.97 -9.24 -13.69
CA LEU A 328 -15.79 -10.31 -13.14
C LEU A 328 -15.07 -11.00 -11.98
N HIS A 329 -13.76 -11.20 -12.12
CA HIS A 329 -12.92 -11.73 -11.05
C HIS A 329 -13.03 -10.88 -9.78
N GLU A 330 -12.83 -9.56 -9.87
CA GLU A 330 -12.86 -8.66 -8.71
C GLU A 330 -14.25 -8.53 -8.08
N ILE A 331 -15.32 -8.54 -8.88
CA ILE A 331 -16.69 -8.56 -8.35
C ILE A 331 -16.96 -9.87 -7.60
N ASN A 332 -16.53 -11.01 -8.13
CA ASN A 332 -16.66 -12.30 -7.44
C ASN A 332 -15.83 -12.35 -6.16
N PHE A 333 -14.64 -11.74 -6.16
CA PHE A 333 -13.80 -11.60 -4.98
C PHE A 333 -14.52 -10.81 -3.87
N ILE A 334 -15.11 -9.65 -4.20
CA ILE A 334 -15.93 -8.87 -3.25
C ILE A 334 -17.09 -9.71 -2.72
N ASN A 335 -17.86 -10.34 -3.61
CA ASN A 335 -19.03 -11.12 -3.22
C ASN A 335 -18.66 -12.30 -2.31
N TYR A 336 -17.51 -12.93 -2.55
CA TYR A 336 -16.98 -13.98 -1.69
C TYR A 336 -16.69 -13.46 -0.27
N PHE A 337 -16.00 -12.32 -0.14
CA PHE A 337 -15.69 -11.77 1.18
C PHE A 337 -16.93 -11.26 1.91
N LEU A 338 -17.87 -10.60 1.23
CA LEU A 338 -19.14 -10.18 1.83
C LEU A 338 -20.01 -11.36 2.28
N LYS A 339 -19.96 -12.49 1.56
CA LYS A 339 -20.65 -13.72 1.96
C LYS A 339 -20.07 -14.31 3.25
N ASN A 340 -18.75 -14.19 3.46
CA ASN A 340 -18.07 -14.73 4.62
C ASN A 340 -18.12 -13.79 5.84
N ASP A 341 -17.92 -12.49 5.62
CA ASP A 341 -18.01 -11.44 6.63
C ASP A 341 -18.69 -10.21 6.02
N ILE A 342 -20.00 -10.12 6.21
CA ILE A 342 -20.81 -8.98 5.76
C ILE A 342 -20.47 -7.70 6.52
N TYR A 343 -19.83 -7.78 7.71
CA TYR A 343 -19.40 -6.64 8.52
C TYR A 343 -17.99 -6.16 8.17
N ASN A 344 -17.37 -6.71 7.11
CA ASN A 344 -16.06 -6.25 6.67
C ASN A 344 -16.17 -4.90 5.94
N ASN A 345 -15.93 -3.81 6.67
CA ASN A 345 -15.96 -2.44 6.14
C ASN A 345 -15.01 -2.24 4.94
N SER A 346 -13.81 -2.83 4.98
CA SER A 346 -12.82 -2.67 3.90
C SER A 346 -13.35 -3.19 2.56
N VAL A 347 -14.16 -4.25 2.59
CA VAL A 347 -14.77 -4.83 1.39
C VAL A 347 -15.89 -3.93 0.85
N TRP A 348 -16.70 -3.32 1.72
CA TRP A 348 -17.70 -2.33 1.32
C TRP A 348 -17.08 -1.08 0.71
N VAL A 349 -16.02 -0.56 1.34
CA VAL A 349 -15.23 0.56 0.81
C VAL A 349 -14.63 0.21 -0.55
N TYR A 350 -14.05 -0.98 -0.70
CA TYR A 350 -13.51 -1.44 -1.98
C TYR A 350 -14.59 -1.63 -3.06
N ARG A 351 -15.77 -2.12 -2.68
CA ARG A 351 -16.92 -2.24 -3.59
C ARG A 351 -17.35 -0.88 -4.13
N TYR A 352 -17.46 0.12 -3.25
CA TYR A 352 -17.74 1.51 -3.65
C TYR A 352 -16.69 2.04 -4.61
N PHE A 353 -15.41 1.82 -4.29
CA PHE A 353 -14.28 2.20 -5.14
C PHE A 353 -14.38 1.59 -6.55
N ILE A 354 -14.61 0.28 -6.68
CA ILE A 354 -14.76 -0.37 -7.99
C ILE A 354 -15.95 0.22 -8.76
N PHE A 355 -17.10 0.35 -8.10
CA PHE A 355 -18.32 0.84 -8.74
C PHE A 355 -18.15 2.25 -9.29
N ASN A 356 -17.44 3.10 -8.56
CA ASN A 356 -17.05 4.42 -9.04
C ASN A 356 -16.12 4.33 -10.26
N LYS A 357 -15.05 3.51 -10.20
CA LYS A 357 -14.10 3.35 -11.31
C LYS A 357 -14.70 2.77 -12.59
N LEU A 358 -15.74 1.95 -12.47
CA LEU A 358 -16.46 1.37 -13.61
C LEU A 358 -17.58 2.27 -14.14
N ASN A 359 -17.74 3.49 -13.61
CA ASN A 359 -18.86 4.39 -13.91
C ASN A 359 -20.23 3.71 -13.68
N TYR A 360 -20.31 2.71 -12.78
CA TYR A 360 -21.58 2.09 -12.41
C TYR A 360 -22.47 3.09 -11.66
N MET A 361 -21.82 4.02 -10.95
CA MET A 361 -22.45 5.12 -10.24
C MET A 361 -23.16 6.13 -11.16
N ASN A 362 -23.01 6.03 -12.49
CA ASN A 362 -23.64 6.90 -13.49
C ASN A 362 -24.76 6.18 -14.27
N ASN A 363 -25.25 5.04 -13.78
CA ASN A 363 -26.28 4.26 -14.46
C ASN A 363 -27.41 3.89 -13.49
N ILE A 364 -28.59 4.47 -13.70
CA ILE A 364 -29.78 4.28 -12.85
C ILE A 364 -30.11 2.80 -12.66
N ILE A 365 -30.20 2.01 -13.73
CA ILE A 365 -30.57 0.58 -13.67
C ILE A 365 -29.56 -0.22 -12.82
N LYS A 366 -28.27 0.11 -12.88
CA LYS A 366 -27.25 -0.55 -12.04
C LYS A 366 -27.38 -0.14 -10.57
N LEU A 367 -27.64 1.13 -10.30
CA LEU A 367 -27.87 1.63 -8.94
C LEU A 367 -29.13 1.00 -8.33
N GLU A 368 -30.21 0.82 -9.09
CA GLU A 368 -31.42 0.13 -8.60
C GLU A 368 -31.13 -1.30 -8.18
N LYS A 369 -30.38 -2.05 -9.00
CA LYS A 369 -29.96 -3.41 -8.64
C LYS A 369 -29.13 -3.43 -7.36
N GLU A 370 -28.24 -2.46 -7.20
CA GLU A 370 -27.41 -2.34 -6.02
C GLU A 370 -28.22 -1.95 -4.78
N ILE A 371 -29.19 -1.05 -4.91
CA ILE A 371 -30.15 -0.68 -3.86
C ILE A 371 -30.94 -1.90 -3.41
N VAL A 372 -31.46 -2.71 -4.34
CA VAL A 372 -32.22 -3.92 -4.01
C VAL A 372 -31.35 -4.93 -3.27
N LEU A 373 -30.07 -5.07 -3.66
CA LEU A 373 -29.11 -5.91 -2.95
C LEU A 373 -28.88 -5.41 -1.52
N CYS A 374 -28.59 -4.12 -1.34
CA CYS A 374 -28.36 -3.52 -0.02
C CYS A 374 -29.60 -3.62 0.87
N LEU A 375 -30.79 -3.38 0.32
CA LEU A 375 -32.06 -3.52 1.05
C LEU A 375 -32.32 -4.97 1.48
N THR A 376 -31.92 -5.94 0.65
CA THR A 376 -32.04 -7.35 1.01
C THR A 376 -31.14 -7.69 2.19
N TYR A 377 -29.89 -7.24 2.16
CA TYR A 377 -28.96 -7.47 3.27
C TYR A 377 -29.32 -6.67 4.52
N SER A 378 -29.83 -5.44 4.41
CA SER A 378 -30.13 -4.61 5.58
C SER A 378 -31.28 -5.16 6.42
N LYS A 379 -32.22 -5.90 5.79
CA LYS A 379 -33.25 -6.64 6.51
C LYS A 379 -32.71 -7.81 7.31
N GLN A 380 -31.67 -8.47 6.82
CA GLN A 380 -31.05 -9.62 7.47
C GLN A 380 -30.01 -9.20 8.51
N PHE A 381 -29.26 -8.14 8.24
CA PHE A 381 -28.13 -7.62 9.03
C PHE A 381 -28.39 -6.16 9.40
N TYR A 382 -29.48 -5.93 10.12
CA TYR A 382 -29.95 -4.59 10.47
C TYR A 382 -29.02 -3.83 11.43
N ASP A 383 -28.07 -4.51 12.06
CA ASP A 383 -27.06 -3.95 12.97
C ASP A 383 -25.71 -3.66 12.28
N ASN A 384 -25.63 -3.80 10.95
CA ASN A 384 -24.39 -3.62 10.19
C ASN A 384 -24.17 -2.17 9.73
N GLU A 385 -23.37 -1.42 10.49
CA GLU A 385 -23.02 -0.03 10.18
C GLU A 385 -22.40 0.16 8.78
N SER A 386 -21.44 -0.69 8.40
CA SER A 386 -20.75 -0.58 7.10
C SER A 386 -21.69 -0.72 5.92
N LEU A 387 -22.65 -1.64 6.02
CA LEU A 387 -23.69 -1.81 5.01
C LEU A 387 -24.57 -0.57 4.90
N PHE A 388 -25.03 0.02 6.01
CA PHE A 388 -25.88 1.22 5.96
C PHE A 388 -25.11 2.44 5.44
N ASN A 389 -23.85 2.62 5.82
CA ASN A 389 -22.98 3.68 5.31
C ASN A 389 -22.75 3.54 3.80
N TYR A 390 -22.54 2.32 3.30
CA TYR A 390 -22.49 2.08 1.86
C TYR A 390 -23.84 2.37 1.20
N PHE A 391 -24.92 1.84 1.78
CA PHE A 391 -26.26 1.89 1.22
C PHE A 391 -26.77 3.34 1.05
N ILE A 392 -26.57 4.20 2.05
CA ILE A 392 -27.05 5.59 1.97
C ILE A 392 -26.38 6.35 0.83
N ASN A 393 -25.08 6.14 0.61
CA ASN A 393 -24.34 6.75 -0.48
C ASN A 393 -24.86 6.30 -1.85
N ILE A 394 -25.19 5.02 -2.01
CA ILE A 394 -25.82 4.51 -3.25
C ILE A 394 -27.20 5.15 -3.45
N VAL A 395 -28.01 5.25 -2.40
CA VAL A 395 -29.36 5.84 -2.46
C VAL A 395 -29.31 7.32 -2.82
N PHE A 396 -28.44 8.12 -2.18
CA PHE A 396 -28.27 9.52 -2.52
C PHE A 396 -27.79 9.71 -3.95
N LYS A 397 -26.85 8.88 -4.41
CA LYS A 397 -26.40 8.94 -5.80
C LYS A 397 -27.52 8.64 -6.79
N TYR A 398 -28.36 7.66 -6.47
CA TYR A 398 -29.52 7.32 -7.27
C TYR A 398 -30.51 8.48 -7.34
N ILE A 399 -30.85 9.11 -6.21
CA ILE A 399 -31.77 10.26 -6.17
C ILE A 399 -31.24 11.41 -7.03
N GLU A 400 -29.94 11.73 -6.93
CA GLU A 400 -29.31 12.77 -7.76
C GLU A 400 -29.46 12.50 -9.26
N LEU A 401 -29.24 11.25 -9.69
CA LEU A 401 -29.34 10.88 -11.10
C LEU A 401 -30.78 10.80 -11.58
N TYR A 402 -31.67 10.25 -10.78
CA TYR A 402 -33.10 10.16 -11.07
C TYR A 402 -33.68 11.56 -11.34
N LYS A 403 -33.38 12.54 -10.48
CA LYS A 403 -33.81 13.94 -10.65
C LYS A 403 -33.24 14.57 -11.93
N LYS A 404 -32.01 14.22 -12.31
CA LYS A 404 -31.37 14.73 -13.55
C LYS A 404 -31.98 14.12 -14.81
N GLU A 405 -32.22 12.82 -14.83
CA GLU A 405 -32.71 12.11 -16.03
C GLU A 405 -34.20 12.37 -16.28
N GLU A 406 -35.04 12.35 -15.24
CA GLU A 406 -36.49 12.51 -15.42
C GLU A 406 -36.92 13.97 -15.61
N LYS A 407 -36.01 14.95 -15.49
CA LYS A 407 -36.31 16.40 -15.48
C LYS A 407 -37.46 16.78 -14.53
N GLN A 408 -37.69 15.96 -13.50
CA GLN A 408 -38.75 16.18 -12.53
C GLN A 408 -38.21 17.02 -11.37
N ASN A 409 -38.94 18.09 -11.05
CA ASN A 409 -38.89 18.68 -9.71
C ASN A 409 -39.69 17.79 -8.75
N THR A 410 -39.18 16.59 -8.45
CA THR A 410 -39.68 15.83 -7.31
C THR A 410 -39.27 16.59 -6.05
N ASN A 411 -40.23 17.34 -5.51
CA ASN A 411 -40.06 18.06 -4.25
C ASN A 411 -39.90 17.06 -3.10
N ASP A 412 -40.64 15.94 -3.15
CA ASP A 412 -40.54 14.84 -2.19
C ASP A 412 -39.83 13.62 -2.82
N ILE A 413 -38.73 13.17 -2.21
CA ILE A 413 -38.01 11.98 -2.65
C ILE A 413 -38.80 10.69 -2.40
N PHE A 414 -39.79 10.72 -1.49
CA PHE A 414 -40.63 9.58 -1.17
C PHE A 414 -41.72 9.31 -2.21
N ASP A 415 -41.87 10.17 -3.21
CA ASP A 415 -42.68 9.86 -4.40
C ASP A 415 -41.98 8.85 -5.32
N ILE A 416 -40.67 8.68 -5.17
CA ILE A 416 -39.90 7.71 -5.95
C ILE A 416 -40.14 6.31 -5.39
N ASN A 417 -40.74 5.43 -6.19
CA ASN A 417 -41.17 4.09 -5.79
C ASN A 417 -40.13 3.28 -5.00
N ILE A 418 -38.86 3.29 -5.43
CA ILE A 418 -37.80 2.53 -4.76
C ILE A 418 -37.44 3.14 -3.40
N ILE A 419 -37.47 4.47 -3.26
CA ILE A 419 -37.19 5.18 -2.01
C ILE A 419 -38.33 4.97 -1.02
N GLN A 420 -39.57 5.05 -1.49
CA GLN A 420 -40.75 4.75 -0.68
C GLN A 420 -40.72 3.32 -0.15
N ARG A 421 -40.32 2.37 -1.00
CA ARG A 421 -40.13 0.97 -0.59
C ARG A 421 -39.07 0.83 0.49
N ILE A 422 -37.90 1.48 0.35
CA ILE A 422 -36.83 1.47 1.36
C ILE A 422 -37.37 1.99 2.69
N LYS A 423 -38.01 3.17 2.69
CA LYS A 423 -38.59 3.80 3.88
C LYS A 423 -39.56 2.86 4.58
N ASN A 424 -40.49 2.26 3.83
CA ASN A 424 -41.52 1.39 4.41
C ASN A 424 -40.92 0.10 4.99
N GLU A 425 -40.00 -0.55 4.27
CA GLU A 425 -39.36 -1.79 4.75
C GLU A 425 -38.48 -1.54 5.98
N LEU A 426 -37.74 -0.42 6.03
CA LEU A 426 -36.83 -0.12 7.13
C LEU A 426 -37.50 0.51 8.35
N THR A 427 -38.59 1.27 8.19
CA THR A 427 -39.38 1.79 9.33
C THR A 427 -39.86 0.65 10.24
N ASN A 428 -40.18 -0.52 9.67
CA ASN A 428 -40.56 -1.71 10.45
C ASN A 428 -39.43 -2.26 11.35
N LEU A 429 -38.18 -1.87 11.10
CA LEU A 429 -37.00 -2.30 11.83
C LEU A 429 -36.41 -1.18 12.70
N GLN A 430 -37.02 0.01 12.75
CA GLN A 430 -36.45 1.18 13.40
C GLN A 430 -36.17 0.98 14.90
N THR A 431 -37.01 0.22 15.60
CA THR A 431 -36.81 -0.06 17.03
C THR A 431 -35.79 -1.15 17.30
N LYS A 432 -35.38 -1.91 16.27
CA LYS A 432 -34.44 -3.03 16.40
C LYS A 432 -32.98 -2.61 16.25
N SER A 433 -32.71 -1.46 15.64
CA SER A 433 -31.34 -1.05 15.32
C SER A 433 -31.18 0.46 15.26
N LYS A 434 -30.15 0.94 15.93
CA LYS A 434 -29.71 2.33 15.81
C LYS A 434 -29.29 2.69 14.39
N PHE A 435 -28.70 1.76 13.64
CA PHE A 435 -28.23 2.05 12.28
C PHE A 435 -29.37 2.22 11.28
N VAL A 436 -30.48 1.52 11.50
CA VAL A 436 -31.72 1.74 10.74
C VAL A 436 -32.27 3.14 11.02
N LEU A 437 -32.32 3.57 12.28
CA LEU A 437 -32.75 4.93 12.65
C LEU A 437 -31.83 6.00 12.07
N LEU A 438 -30.51 5.79 12.12
CA LEU A 438 -29.55 6.71 11.52
C LEU A 438 -29.73 6.81 10.01
N PHE A 439 -29.91 5.69 9.32
CA PHE A 439 -30.18 5.68 7.88
C PHE A 439 -31.50 6.42 7.54
N LEU A 440 -32.59 6.15 8.27
CA LEU A 440 -33.87 6.84 8.09
C LEU A 440 -33.74 8.33 8.37
N SER A 441 -33.01 8.72 9.41
CA SER A 441 -32.75 10.12 9.76
C SER A 441 -32.02 10.86 8.63
N GLN A 442 -31.06 10.21 7.97
CA GLN A 442 -30.36 10.77 6.81
C GLN A 442 -31.30 10.94 5.61
N LEU A 443 -32.19 9.97 5.34
CA LEU A 443 -33.21 10.11 4.29
C LEU A 443 -34.19 11.25 4.58
N TYR A 444 -34.70 11.34 5.81
CA TYR A 444 -35.59 12.42 6.22
C TYR A 444 -34.91 13.78 6.13
N SER A 445 -33.65 13.86 6.54
CA SER A 445 -32.85 15.09 6.42
C SER A 445 -32.66 15.49 4.96
N TYR A 446 -32.38 14.54 4.06
CA TYR A 446 -32.26 14.81 2.62
C TYR A 446 -33.57 15.38 2.05
N ASN A 447 -34.71 14.90 2.54
CA ASN A 447 -36.04 15.39 2.16
C ASN A 447 -36.51 16.64 2.93
N LYS A 448 -35.68 17.21 3.82
CA LYS A 448 -36.03 18.34 4.71
C LYS A 448 -37.20 18.05 5.67
N CYS A 449 -37.45 16.78 6.01
CA CYS A 449 -38.47 16.37 6.98
C CYS A 449 -37.90 16.41 8.42
N TYR A 450 -37.50 17.59 8.91
CA TYR A 450 -36.76 17.73 10.16
C TYR A 450 -37.49 17.20 11.41
N ASN A 451 -38.83 17.27 11.44
CA ASN A 451 -39.63 16.69 12.53
C ASN A 451 -39.42 15.17 12.66
N GLU A 452 -39.31 14.46 11.54
CA GLU A 452 -39.06 13.01 11.55
C GLU A 452 -37.60 12.70 11.93
N VAL A 453 -36.66 13.57 11.56
CA VAL A 453 -35.25 13.46 12.01
C VAL A 453 -35.15 13.58 13.53
N ILE A 454 -35.82 14.58 14.12
CA ILE A 454 -35.84 14.78 15.57
C ILE A 454 -36.47 13.57 16.27
N LYS A 455 -37.57 13.00 15.75
CA LYS A 455 -38.15 11.76 16.31
C LYS A 455 -37.16 10.60 16.33
N CYS A 456 -36.37 10.42 15.26
CA CYS A 456 -35.33 9.39 15.23
C CYS A 456 -34.26 9.62 16.30
N TYR A 457 -33.76 10.85 16.44
CA TYR A 457 -32.74 11.18 17.44
C TYR A 457 -33.26 11.16 18.87
N ARG A 458 -34.52 11.55 19.13
CA ARG A 458 -35.16 11.41 20.45
C ARG A 458 -35.27 9.94 20.86
N TYR A 459 -35.57 9.05 19.90
CA TYR A 459 -35.54 7.62 20.18
C TYR A 459 -34.13 7.15 20.54
N LEU A 460 -33.11 7.59 19.82
CA LEU A 460 -31.71 7.24 20.13
C LEU A 460 -31.24 7.83 21.46
N GLU A 461 -31.60 9.07 21.79
CA GLU A 461 -31.32 9.71 23.07
C GLU A 461 -31.81 8.85 24.26
N TYR A 462 -32.98 8.21 24.11
CA TYR A 462 -33.56 7.38 25.16
C TYR A 462 -33.00 5.95 25.22
N ASN A 463 -32.51 5.41 24.10
CA ASN A 463 -32.17 3.98 23.96
C ASN A 463 -30.68 3.69 23.66
N ASP A 464 -29.85 4.70 23.41
CA ASP A 464 -28.40 4.56 23.19
C ASP A 464 -27.63 5.12 24.39
N ASP A 465 -27.41 4.24 25.37
CA ASP A 465 -26.84 4.55 26.70
C ASP A 465 -25.47 5.27 26.68
N PHE A 466 -24.77 5.27 25.54
CA PHE A 466 -23.41 5.83 25.43
C PHE A 466 -23.35 7.21 24.75
N ASN A 467 -24.35 7.57 23.94
CA ASN A 467 -24.27 8.75 23.05
C ASN A 467 -25.38 9.78 23.31
N ASP A 468 -26.00 9.78 24.49
CA ASP A 468 -27.13 10.66 24.83
C ASP A 468 -26.82 12.15 24.57
N GLN A 469 -25.63 12.62 24.96
CA GLN A 469 -25.16 13.98 24.72
C GLN A 469 -25.02 14.31 23.22
N VAL A 470 -24.56 13.33 22.42
CA VAL A 470 -24.44 13.48 20.96
C VAL A 470 -25.82 13.63 20.34
N TRP A 471 -26.80 12.85 20.78
CA TRP A 471 -28.17 12.93 20.27
C TRP A 471 -28.85 14.24 20.66
N LYS A 472 -28.69 14.70 21.91
CA LYS A 472 -29.14 16.02 22.38
C LYS A 472 -28.61 17.14 21.50
N TYR A 473 -27.29 17.18 21.29
CA TYR A 473 -26.65 18.19 20.46
C TYR A 473 -27.18 18.17 19.02
N LYS A 474 -27.36 16.99 18.43
CA LYS A 474 -27.92 16.86 17.06
C LYS A 474 -29.37 17.34 16.97
N ILE A 475 -30.17 17.15 18.02
CA ILE A 475 -31.55 17.66 18.06
C ILE A 475 -31.53 19.19 18.12
N GLU A 476 -30.74 19.78 19.02
CA GLU A 476 -30.61 21.23 19.16
C GLU A 476 -30.11 21.91 17.88
N ASP A 477 -29.16 21.29 17.16
CA ASP A 477 -28.64 21.79 15.88
C ASP A 477 -29.73 21.82 14.79
N ILE A 478 -30.64 20.84 14.77
CA ILE A 478 -31.75 20.80 13.82
C ILE A 478 -32.84 21.81 14.21
N GLU A 479 -33.15 21.94 15.51
CA GLU A 479 -34.13 22.91 16.00
C GLU A 479 -33.72 24.36 15.69
N LYS A 480 -32.41 24.65 15.59
CA LYS A 480 -31.90 25.96 15.14
C LYS A 480 -32.02 26.20 13.63
N LYS A 481 -32.17 25.14 12.83
CA LYS A 481 -32.25 25.19 11.36
C LYS A 481 -33.69 25.24 10.85
N ASN A 482 -34.64 24.85 11.68
CA ASN A 482 -36.08 25.06 11.50
C ASN A 482 -36.47 26.48 11.92
#